data_AF-A0A9Q3YQ88-F1
#
_entry.id   AF-A0A9Q3YQ88-F1
#
_cell.length_a   1.000
_cell.length_b   1.000
_cell.length_c   1.000
_cell.angle_alpha   90.00
_cell.angle_beta   90.00
_cell.angle_gamma   90.00
#
_symmetry.space_group_name_H-M   'P 1'
#
loop_
_entity.id
_entity.type
_entity.pdbx_description
1 polymer ?
#
loop_
_entity_poly.entity_id
_entity_poly.type
_entity_poly.pdbx_seq_one_letter_code
_entity_poly.pdbx_strand_id
1 'polypeptide(L)'
;MEITLSEIAALAGGTSVIISGVAYLVGQLVINSRTEKWRSQTESKLKILENQLSEKSNILSNLIDIQRANYSLSQEKRIAAVEDIWKMFNDFLFSLPKSFLYVNSLRVNEYDGYLERSTFPEDGDIKNDIKEIETDQKVVDVFRDYRNKLIYSRPFLGEDLYTSIHSHYIFVVRIFLNTISQVEKNKLKHWQEDSYLKRLVDSALSEEDILVIATDKKNSFNYVLQQMERQILKNMNLLLSGKKASEDSHKHTEELINILSESENKILK
;
A
#
# COMPACT_ATOMS: atom_id res chain seq x y z
N MET A 1 32.16 55.28 89.75
CA MET A 1 30.82 55.23 89.13
C MET A 1 30.35 53.81 89.30
N GLU A 2 29.52 53.56 90.32
CA GLU A 2 29.04 52.21 90.65
C GLU A 2 27.97 51.83 89.64
N ILE A 3 28.31 50.90 88.75
CA ILE A 3 27.37 50.37 87.77
C ILE A 3 26.37 49.50 88.53
N THR A 4 25.08 49.85 88.44
CA THR A 4 24.01 49.11 89.13
C THR A 4 23.68 47.82 88.38
N LEU A 5 23.35 46.74 89.11
CA LEU A 5 23.03 45.42 88.53
C LEU A 5 21.89 45.48 87.49
N SER A 6 20.98 46.44 87.64
CA SER A 6 19.90 46.76 86.68
C SER A 6 20.41 47.33 85.35
N GLU A 7 21.49 48.12 85.35
CA GLU A 7 22.09 48.67 84.13
C GLU A 7 22.82 47.58 83.34
N ILE A 8 23.48 46.63 84.03
CA ILE A 8 24.11 45.46 83.40
C ILE A 8 23.04 44.54 82.78
N ALA A 9 21.93 44.30 83.49
CA ALA A 9 20.81 43.51 82.97
C ALA A 9 20.11 44.20 81.78
N ALA A 10 19.97 45.53 81.79
CA ALA A 10 19.42 46.29 80.67
C ALA A 10 20.36 46.30 79.44
N LEU A 11 21.67 46.40 79.64
CA LEU A 11 22.69 46.26 78.58
C LEU A 11 22.72 44.85 77.99
N ALA A 12 22.63 43.82 78.83
CA ALA A 12 22.55 42.42 78.41
C ALA A 12 21.23 42.10 77.68
N GLY A 13 20.11 42.65 78.16
CA GLY A 13 18.80 42.56 77.50
C GLY A 13 18.78 43.25 76.14
N GLY A 14 19.27 44.50 76.07
CA GLY A 14 19.33 45.28 74.83
C GLY A 14 20.25 44.65 73.77
N THR A 15 21.40 44.11 74.18
CA THR A 15 22.31 43.39 73.27
C THR A 15 21.70 42.09 72.74
N SER A 16 20.92 41.36 73.54
CA SER A 16 20.21 40.15 73.09
C SER A 16 19.18 40.44 71.98
N VAL A 17 18.46 41.55 72.08
CA VAL A 17 17.48 42.00 71.08
C VAL A 17 18.19 42.41 69.79
N ILE A 18 19.32 43.13 69.91
CA ILE A 18 20.13 43.52 68.75
C ILE A 18 20.72 42.29 68.04
N ILE A 19 21.29 41.35 68.79
CA ILE A 19 21.87 40.11 68.23
C ILE A 19 20.78 39.29 67.54
N SER A 20 19.61 39.15 68.16
CA SER A 20 18.46 38.43 67.57
C SER A 20 17.96 39.11 66.29
N GLY A 21 17.90 40.45 66.27
CA GLY A 21 17.53 41.23 65.09
C GLY A 21 18.53 41.08 63.94
N VAL A 22 19.83 41.12 64.23
CA VAL A 22 20.89 40.91 63.23
C VAL A 22 20.88 39.47 62.71
N ALA A 23 20.74 38.47 63.60
CA ALA A 23 20.62 37.07 63.20
C ALA A 23 19.39 36.82 62.32
N TYR A 24 18.26 37.46 62.63
CA TYR A 24 17.05 37.41 61.80
C TYR A 24 17.28 38.01 60.41
N LEU A 25 17.92 39.18 60.31
CA LEU A 25 18.24 39.83 59.03
C LEU A 25 19.20 38.98 58.18
N VAL A 26 20.25 38.44 58.79
CA VAL A 26 21.20 37.55 58.09
C VAL A 26 20.50 36.27 57.63
N GLY A 27 19.66 35.68 58.49
CA GLY A 27 18.83 34.52 58.14
C GLY A 27 17.91 34.79 56.95
N GLN A 28 17.21 35.93 56.96
CA GLN A 28 16.39 36.42 55.85
C GLN A 28 17.21 36.55 54.56
N LEU A 29 18.38 37.18 54.59
CA LEU A 29 19.24 37.34 53.41
C LEU A 29 19.72 35.99 52.85
N VAL A 30 20.10 35.05 53.72
CA VAL A 30 20.52 33.71 53.30
C VAL A 30 19.34 32.95 52.69
N ILE A 31 18.16 32.98 53.32
CA ILE A 31 16.94 32.35 52.81
C ILE A 31 16.57 32.94 51.44
N ASN A 32 16.57 34.26 51.31
CA ASN A 32 16.26 34.95 50.06
C ASN A 32 17.25 34.56 48.96
N SER A 33 18.55 34.59 49.24
CA SER A 33 19.58 34.21 48.26
C SER A 33 19.48 32.75 47.81
N ARG A 34 19.17 31.81 48.72
CA ARG A 34 18.97 30.39 48.39
C ARG A 34 17.68 30.19 47.59
N THR A 35 16.61 30.87 47.98
CA THR A 35 15.31 30.81 47.30
C THR A 35 15.42 31.35 45.88
N GLU A 36 16.13 32.45 45.69
CA GLU A 36 16.33 33.06 44.36
C GLU A 36 17.22 32.20 43.46
N LYS A 37 18.29 31.59 44.01
CA LYS A 37 19.09 30.58 43.29
C LYS A 37 18.25 29.37 42.88
N TRP A 38 17.46 28.82 43.81
CA TRP A 38 16.61 27.66 43.53
C TRP A 38 15.54 27.98 42.49
N ARG A 39 14.92 29.16 42.58
CA ARG A 39 13.96 29.66 41.61
C ARG A 39 14.60 29.83 40.23
N SER A 40 15.76 30.47 40.15
CA SER A 40 16.51 30.64 38.90
C SER A 40 16.89 29.31 38.24
N GLN A 41 17.34 28.33 39.03
CA GLN A 41 17.64 26.98 38.53
C GLN A 41 16.38 26.27 38.02
N THR A 42 15.25 26.42 38.73
CA THR A 42 13.98 25.79 38.34
C THR A 42 13.43 26.42 37.07
N GLU A 43 13.43 27.76 36.96
CA GLU A 43 13.02 28.49 35.75
C GLU A 43 13.91 28.16 34.56
N SER A 44 15.22 28.01 34.76
CA SER A 44 16.15 27.58 33.71
C SER A 44 15.87 26.16 33.23
N LYS A 45 15.68 25.21 34.15
CA LYS A 45 15.32 23.82 33.79
C LYS A 45 13.98 23.76 33.07
N LEU A 46 12.99 24.54 33.52
CA LEU A 46 11.67 24.60 32.91
C LEU A 46 11.77 25.12 31.48
N LYS A 47 12.52 26.21 31.24
CA LYS A 47 12.78 26.72 29.88
C LYS A 47 13.48 25.70 28.98
N ILE A 48 14.45 24.95 29.52
CA ILE A 48 15.13 23.90 28.75
C ILE A 48 14.15 22.81 28.36
N LEU A 49 13.32 22.33 29.29
CA LEU A 49 12.30 21.31 29.02
C LEU A 49 11.23 21.81 28.03
N GLU A 50 10.77 23.06 28.16
CA GLU A 50 9.85 23.66 27.20
C GLU A 50 10.46 23.75 25.80
N ASN A 51 11.74 24.13 25.71
CA ASN A 51 12.43 24.22 24.43
C ASN A 51 12.62 22.83 23.80
N GLN A 52 13.00 21.82 24.59
CA GLN A 52 13.10 20.43 24.15
C GLN A 52 11.75 19.86 23.72
N LEU A 53 10.67 20.17 24.44
CA LEU A 53 9.31 19.76 24.07
C LEU A 53 8.88 20.42 22.75
N SER A 54 9.13 21.71 22.60
CA SER A 54 8.85 22.47 21.37
C SER A 54 9.63 21.91 20.18
N GLU A 55 10.93 21.64 20.35
CA GLU A 55 11.77 21.03 19.32
C GLU A 55 11.25 19.64 18.92
N LYS A 56 10.98 18.76 19.88
CA LYS A 56 10.41 17.43 19.63
C LYS A 56 9.05 17.53 18.92
N SER A 57 8.18 18.44 19.33
CA SER A 57 6.87 18.67 18.72
C SER A 57 7.01 19.14 17.27
N ASN A 58 7.95 20.04 16.99
CA ASN A 58 8.20 20.53 15.63
C ASN A 58 8.76 19.44 14.72
N ILE A 59 9.70 18.63 15.22
CA ILE A 59 10.24 17.48 14.48
C ILE A 59 9.11 16.49 14.17
N LEU A 60 8.27 16.15 15.16
CA LEU A 60 7.16 15.23 14.97
C LEU A 60 6.15 15.76 13.94
N SER A 61 5.79 17.05 14.02
CA SER A 61 4.91 17.68 13.04
C SER A 61 5.49 17.62 11.63
N ASN A 62 6.76 17.97 11.46
CA ASN A 62 7.43 17.92 10.16
C ASN A 62 7.49 16.49 9.60
N LEU A 63 7.77 15.49 10.44
CA LEU A 63 7.76 14.09 10.04
C LEU A 63 6.37 13.63 9.59
N ILE A 64 5.32 14.00 10.34
CA ILE A 64 3.93 13.72 9.98
C ILE A 64 3.58 14.36 8.63
N ASP A 65 3.96 15.62 8.41
CA ASP A 65 3.68 16.34 7.17
C ASP A 65 4.41 15.73 5.96
N ILE A 66 5.70 15.38 6.12
CA ILE A 66 6.49 14.69 5.08
C ILE A 66 5.88 13.32 4.78
N GLN A 67 5.49 12.56 5.80
CA GLN A 67 4.85 11.26 5.64
C GLN A 67 3.53 11.39 4.89
N ARG A 68 2.69 12.36 5.25
CA ARG A 68 1.41 12.64 4.59
C ARG A 68 1.61 13.04 3.13
N ALA A 69 2.57 13.91 2.83
CA ALA A 69 2.87 14.35 1.47
C ALA A 69 3.38 13.19 0.59
N ASN A 70 4.32 12.39 1.11
CA ASN A 70 4.83 11.21 0.41
C ASN A 70 3.75 10.15 0.20
N TYR A 71 2.88 9.96 1.19
CA TYR A 71 1.74 9.05 1.09
C TYR A 71 0.76 9.50 0.00
N SER A 72 0.37 10.79 -0.02
CA SER A 72 -0.53 11.34 -1.03
C SER A 72 0.05 11.15 -2.43
N LEU A 73 1.31 11.53 -2.64
CA LEU A 73 1.97 11.40 -3.95
C LEU A 73 2.10 9.93 -4.39
N SER A 74 2.43 9.03 -3.46
CA SER A 74 2.49 7.59 -3.75
C SER A 74 1.12 7.06 -4.13
N GLN A 75 0.07 7.42 -3.39
CA GLN A 75 -1.28 6.97 -3.64
C GLN A 75 -1.82 7.49 -4.97
N GLU A 76 -1.55 8.75 -5.33
CA GLU A 76 -1.89 9.31 -6.65
C GLU A 76 -1.23 8.51 -7.78
N LYS A 77 0.06 8.17 -7.65
CA LYS A 77 0.76 7.33 -8.64
C LYS A 77 0.18 5.92 -8.74
N ARG A 78 -0.24 5.34 -7.60
CA ARG A 78 -0.91 4.03 -7.58
C ARG A 78 -2.26 4.08 -8.28
N ILE A 79 -3.09 5.08 -7.96
CA ILE A 79 -4.39 5.29 -8.61
C ILE A 79 -4.20 5.43 -10.13
N ALA A 80 -3.31 6.32 -10.56
CA ALA A 80 -3.05 6.53 -11.98
C ALA A 80 -2.54 5.26 -12.69
N ALA A 81 -1.66 4.49 -12.06
CA ALA A 81 -1.17 3.24 -12.61
C ALA A 81 -2.29 2.18 -12.73
N VAL A 82 -3.17 2.10 -11.73
CA VAL A 82 -4.32 1.19 -11.74
C VAL A 82 -5.31 1.59 -12.83
N GLU A 83 -5.64 2.87 -12.96
CA GLU A 83 -6.54 3.40 -14.00
C GLU A 83 -6.00 3.12 -15.40
N ASP A 84 -4.72 3.45 -15.64
CA ASP A 84 -4.05 3.21 -16.92
C ASP A 84 -4.09 1.72 -17.31
N ILE A 85 -3.74 0.84 -16.37
CA ILE A 85 -3.70 -0.61 -16.62
C ILE A 85 -5.10 -1.19 -16.79
N TRP A 86 -6.07 -0.72 -16.02
CA TRP A 86 -7.46 -1.16 -16.14
C TRP A 86 -8.06 -0.74 -17.48
N LYS A 87 -7.78 0.48 -17.93
CA LYS A 87 -8.17 0.93 -19.28
C LYS A 87 -7.55 0.04 -20.35
N MET A 88 -6.24 -0.19 -20.29
CA MET A 88 -5.57 -1.04 -21.29
C MET A 88 -6.02 -2.50 -21.22
N PHE A 89 -6.36 -3.02 -20.04
CA PHE A 89 -6.93 -4.35 -19.88
C PHE A 89 -8.25 -4.48 -20.64
N ASN A 90 -9.11 -3.46 -20.55
CA ASN A 90 -10.36 -3.43 -21.30
C ASN A 90 -10.12 -3.25 -22.80
N ASP A 91 -9.25 -2.32 -23.20
CA ASP A 91 -8.89 -2.11 -24.61
C ASP A 91 -8.32 -3.41 -25.23
N PHE A 92 -7.51 -4.14 -24.46
CA PHE A 92 -6.99 -5.45 -24.81
C PHE A 92 -8.12 -6.47 -25.04
N LEU A 93 -9.07 -6.60 -24.11
CA LEU A 93 -10.20 -7.51 -24.26
C LEU A 93 -11.11 -7.16 -25.44
N PHE A 94 -11.36 -5.86 -25.67
CA PHE A 94 -12.16 -5.38 -26.79
C PHE A 94 -11.45 -5.50 -28.14
N SER A 95 -10.11 -5.59 -28.15
CA SER A 95 -9.34 -5.84 -29.37
C SER A 95 -9.40 -7.28 -29.86
N LEU A 96 -9.87 -8.21 -29.02
CA LEU A 96 -10.03 -9.61 -29.41
C LEU A 96 -11.19 -9.74 -30.41
N PRO A 97 -11.03 -10.53 -31.48
CA PRO A 97 -12.13 -10.77 -32.41
C PRO A 97 -13.31 -11.43 -31.72
N LYS A 98 -14.53 -11.05 -32.09
CA LYS A 98 -15.74 -11.66 -31.51
C LYS A 98 -15.83 -13.16 -31.80
N SER A 99 -15.35 -13.59 -32.97
CA SER A 99 -15.30 -15.02 -33.32
C SER A 99 -14.41 -15.81 -32.37
N PHE A 100 -13.36 -15.20 -31.82
CA PHE A 100 -12.52 -15.82 -30.80
C PHE A 100 -13.29 -16.09 -29.52
N LEU A 101 -14.06 -15.12 -29.03
CA LEU A 101 -14.92 -15.30 -27.85
C LEU A 101 -16.00 -16.35 -28.11
N TYR A 102 -16.56 -16.37 -29.33
CA TYR A 102 -17.57 -17.34 -29.75
C TYR A 102 -17.00 -18.78 -29.74
N VAL A 103 -15.86 -19.00 -30.39
CA VAL A 103 -15.21 -20.32 -30.48
C VAL A 103 -14.88 -20.87 -29.08
N ASN A 104 -14.39 -20.03 -28.18
CA ASN A 104 -14.06 -20.45 -26.82
C ASN A 104 -15.30 -20.66 -25.92
N SER A 105 -16.50 -20.34 -26.41
CA SER A 105 -17.78 -20.64 -25.76
C SER A 105 -18.47 -21.89 -26.31
N LEU A 106 -17.90 -22.52 -27.34
CA LEU A 106 -18.40 -23.77 -27.91
C LEU A 106 -18.12 -24.96 -26.99
N ARG A 107 -18.96 -25.98 -27.06
CA ARG A 107 -18.71 -27.28 -26.43
C ARG A 107 -17.68 -28.06 -27.22
N VAL A 108 -16.94 -28.94 -26.56
CA VAL A 108 -15.91 -29.79 -27.19
C VAL A 108 -16.42 -30.56 -28.42
N ASN A 109 -17.68 -31.04 -28.38
CA ASN A 109 -18.29 -31.76 -29.50
C ASN A 109 -18.77 -30.86 -30.66
N GLU A 110 -18.76 -29.55 -30.50
CA GLU A 110 -19.14 -28.57 -31.53
C GLU A 110 -17.92 -28.11 -32.36
N TYR A 111 -16.70 -28.46 -31.94
CA TYR A 111 -15.45 -27.95 -32.53
C TYR A 111 -15.20 -28.48 -33.95
N ASP A 112 -15.34 -29.79 -34.15
CA ASP A 112 -15.11 -30.43 -35.45
C ASP A 112 -16.10 -29.90 -36.50
N GLY A 113 -17.38 -29.86 -36.14
CA GLY A 113 -18.45 -29.38 -37.02
C GLY A 113 -18.50 -27.86 -37.19
N TYR A 114 -17.68 -27.09 -36.49
CA TYR A 114 -17.63 -25.63 -36.63
C TYR A 114 -16.77 -25.19 -37.82
N LEU A 115 -15.57 -25.77 -37.97
CA LEU A 115 -14.65 -25.39 -39.04
C LEU A 115 -15.10 -25.88 -40.43
N GLU A 116 -15.98 -26.87 -40.48
CA GLU A 116 -16.56 -27.45 -41.70
C GLU A 116 -17.79 -26.69 -42.20
N ARG A 117 -18.30 -25.70 -41.46
CA ARG A 117 -19.48 -24.93 -41.88
C ARG A 117 -19.17 -24.10 -43.11
N SER A 118 -20.12 -24.09 -44.05
CA SER A 118 -20.11 -23.20 -45.21
C SER A 118 -20.58 -21.78 -44.90
N THR A 119 -21.30 -21.61 -43.78
CA THR A 119 -21.81 -20.31 -43.33
C THR A 119 -21.55 -20.10 -41.84
N PHE A 120 -21.04 -18.92 -41.51
CA PHE A 120 -20.82 -18.47 -40.14
C PHE A 120 -21.87 -17.39 -39.78
N PRO A 121 -22.21 -17.23 -38.50
CA PRO A 121 -22.85 -16.02 -38.01
C PRO A 121 -22.02 -14.78 -38.40
N GLU A 122 -22.66 -13.61 -38.50
CA GLU A 122 -22.05 -12.34 -38.94
C GLU A 122 -20.72 -12.00 -38.22
N ASP A 123 -20.60 -12.37 -36.95
CA ASP A 123 -19.41 -12.16 -36.10
C ASP A 123 -18.65 -13.48 -35.76
N GLY A 124 -18.87 -14.55 -36.54
CA GLY A 124 -18.42 -15.90 -36.21
C GLY A 124 -17.33 -16.47 -37.12
N ASP A 125 -16.87 -15.78 -38.15
CA ASP A 125 -15.87 -16.38 -39.05
C ASP A 125 -14.44 -16.24 -38.52
N ILE A 126 -14.05 -17.19 -37.66
CA ILE A 126 -12.69 -17.20 -37.08
C ILE A 126 -11.59 -17.33 -38.14
N LYS A 127 -11.87 -17.93 -39.30
CA LYS A 127 -10.87 -18.10 -40.35
C LYS A 127 -10.57 -16.77 -41.04
N ASN A 128 -11.59 -15.93 -41.22
CA ASN A 128 -11.38 -14.58 -41.77
C ASN A 128 -10.75 -13.66 -40.73
N ASP A 129 -11.22 -13.68 -39.48
CA ASP A 129 -10.65 -12.85 -38.41
C ASP A 129 -9.15 -13.13 -38.22
N ILE A 130 -8.70 -14.40 -38.28
CA ILE A 130 -7.29 -14.75 -38.17
C ILE A 130 -6.47 -14.21 -39.36
N LYS A 131 -7.00 -14.27 -40.59
CA LYS A 131 -6.31 -13.71 -41.77
C LYS A 131 -6.15 -12.21 -41.65
N GLU A 132 -7.15 -11.52 -41.11
CA GLU A 132 -7.06 -10.08 -40.85
C GLU A 132 -5.99 -9.79 -39.79
N ILE A 133 -5.94 -10.56 -38.70
CA ILE A 133 -4.92 -10.43 -37.65
C ILE A 133 -3.50 -10.62 -38.15
N GLU A 134 -3.24 -11.63 -39.00
CA GLU A 134 -1.89 -11.86 -39.58
C GLU A 134 -1.35 -10.62 -40.31
N THR A 135 -2.26 -9.85 -40.92
CA THR A 135 -1.92 -8.63 -41.65
C THR A 135 -1.97 -7.36 -40.80
N ASP A 136 -2.61 -7.40 -39.63
CA ASP A 136 -2.84 -6.23 -38.79
C ASP A 136 -1.78 -6.07 -37.69
N GLN A 137 -0.78 -5.24 -37.98
CA GLN A 137 0.25 -4.84 -37.02
C GLN A 137 -0.33 -4.24 -35.73
N LYS A 138 -1.55 -3.66 -35.77
CA LYS A 138 -2.18 -3.04 -34.59
C LYS A 138 -2.46 -4.06 -33.49
N VAL A 139 -2.84 -5.29 -33.84
CA VAL A 139 -3.13 -6.33 -32.85
C VAL A 139 -1.86 -6.64 -32.07
N VAL A 140 -0.75 -6.89 -32.76
CA VAL A 140 0.57 -7.13 -32.16
C VAL A 140 1.01 -5.95 -31.28
N ASP A 141 0.77 -4.72 -31.74
CA ASP A 141 1.12 -3.52 -31.00
C ASP A 141 0.30 -3.42 -29.69
N VAL A 142 -1.00 -3.71 -29.70
CA VAL A 142 -1.84 -3.75 -28.48
C VAL A 142 -1.31 -4.76 -27.46
N PHE A 143 -0.97 -5.98 -27.88
CA PHE A 143 -0.40 -7.00 -27.00
C PHE A 143 0.93 -6.57 -26.37
N ARG A 144 1.81 -5.95 -27.18
CA ARG A 144 3.12 -5.48 -26.75
C ARG A 144 3.02 -4.29 -25.79
N ASP A 145 2.18 -3.32 -26.13
CA ASP A 145 2.01 -2.09 -25.36
C ASP A 145 1.39 -2.39 -24.00
N TYR A 146 0.37 -3.25 -23.96
CA TYR A 146 -0.22 -3.71 -22.71
C TYR A 146 0.81 -4.40 -21.80
N ARG A 147 1.60 -5.34 -22.35
CA ARG A 147 2.67 -6.02 -21.59
C ARG A 147 3.70 -5.03 -21.05
N ASN A 148 4.16 -4.10 -21.89
CA ASN A 148 5.19 -3.13 -21.50
C ASN A 148 4.68 -2.21 -20.40
N LYS A 149 3.46 -1.68 -20.54
CA LYS A 149 2.85 -0.83 -19.52
C LYS A 149 2.65 -1.59 -18.22
N LEU A 150 2.18 -2.85 -18.27
CA LEU A 150 2.03 -3.69 -17.07
C LEU A 150 3.34 -3.86 -16.31
N ILE A 151 4.46 -4.04 -17.02
CA ILE A 151 5.79 -4.13 -16.41
C ILE A 151 6.21 -2.79 -15.80
N TYR A 152 6.03 -1.67 -16.51
CA TYR A 152 6.41 -0.34 -16.01
C TYR A 152 5.56 0.12 -14.83
N SER A 153 4.30 -0.30 -14.78
CA SER A 153 3.38 0.02 -13.68
C SER A 153 3.56 -0.89 -12.46
N ARG A 154 4.28 -2.02 -12.58
CA ARG A 154 4.44 -3.01 -11.49
C ARG A 154 4.82 -2.40 -10.13
N PRO A 155 5.75 -1.42 -10.01
CA PRO A 155 6.09 -0.81 -8.72
C PRO A 155 4.90 -0.16 -7.99
N PHE A 156 3.85 0.19 -8.72
CA PHE A 156 2.67 0.88 -8.20
C PHE A 156 1.44 -0.01 -8.06
N LEU A 157 1.43 -1.20 -8.67
CA LEU A 157 0.29 -2.13 -8.59
C LEU A 157 0.36 -3.03 -7.34
N GLY A 158 1.57 -3.28 -6.83
CA GLY A 158 1.80 -4.33 -5.84
C GLY A 158 1.75 -5.74 -6.47
N GLU A 159 2.38 -6.69 -5.78
CA GLU A 159 2.63 -8.02 -6.35
C GLU A 159 1.36 -8.85 -6.56
N ASP A 160 0.39 -8.76 -5.66
CA ASP A 160 -0.86 -9.52 -5.76
C ASP A 160 -1.69 -9.09 -6.98
N LEU A 161 -1.86 -7.77 -7.16
CA LEU A 161 -2.61 -7.22 -8.29
C LEU A 161 -1.87 -7.47 -9.60
N TYR A 162 -0.56 -7.22 -9.63
CA TYR A 162 0.27 -7.52 -10.81
C TYR A 162 0.14 -8.99 -11.22
N THR A 163 0.24 -9.92 -10.27
CA THR A 163 0.17 -11.36 -10.54
C THR A 163 -1.19 -11.77 -11.08
N SER A 164 -2.30 -11.26 -10.53
CA SER A 164 -3.64 -11.54 -11.06
C SER A 164 -3.82 -11.02 -12.49
N ILE A 165 -3.42 -9.78 -12.76
CA ILE A 165 -3.51 -9.18 -14.10
C ILE A 165 -2.61 -9.93 -15.09
N HIS A 166 -1.39 -10.26 -14.68
CA HIS A 166 -0.45 -10.99 -15.52
C HIS A 166 -0.91 -12.42 -15.83
N SER A 167 -1.51 -13.09 -14.85
CA SER A 167 -2.08 -14.43 -15.04
C SER A 167 -3.24 -14.40 -16.03
N HIS A 168 -4.13 -13.43 -15.90
CA HIS A 168 -5.20 -13.20 -16.87
C HIS A 168 -4.65 -12.93 -18.27
N TYR A 169 -3.67 -12.02 -18.40
CA TYR A 169 -3.00 -11.74 -19.66
C TYR A 169 -2.44 -13.00 -20.31
N ILE A 170 -1.62 -13.77 -19.59
CA ILE A 170 -1.01 -15.00 -20.10
C ILE A 170 -2.10 -15.98 -20.54
N PHE A 171 -3.15 -16.15 -19.73
CA PHE A 171 -4.26 -17.05 -20.03
C PHE A 171 -4.90 -16.70 -21.37
N VAL A 172 -5.32 -15.44 -21.55
CA VAL A 172 -5.99 -14.99 -22.78
C VAL A 172 -5.06 -15.06 -23.99
N VAL A 173 -3.84 -14.52 -23.88
CA VAL A 173 -2.86 -14.49 -24.98
C VAL A 173 -2.54 -15.90 -25.46
N ARG A 174 -2.30 -16.83 -24.54
CA ARG A 174 -1.93 -18.20 -24.88
C ARG A 174 -3.09 -18.94 -25.55
N ILE A 175 -4.32 -18.73 -25.08
CA ILE A 175 -5.51 -19.29 -25.76
C ILE A 175 -5.63 -18.68 -27.16
N PHE A 176 -5.48 -17.37 -27.30
CA PHE A 176 -5.54 -16.67 -28.57
C PHE A 176 -4.52 -17.21 -29.59
N LEU A 177 -3.24 -17.28 -29.21
CA LEU A 177 -2.18 -17.82 -30.07
C LEU A 177 -2.39 -19.31 -30.39
N ASN A 178 -2.86 -20.10 -29.42
CA ASN A 178 -3.21 -21.50 -29.66
C ASN A 178 -4.36 -21.61 -30.66
N THR A 179 -5.41 -20.81 -30.54
CA THR A 179 -6.54 -20.79 -31.47
C THR A 179 -6.08 -20.47 -32.89
N ILE A 180 -5.23 -19.45 -33.07
CA ILE A 180 -4.62 -19.12 -34.36
C ILE A 180 -3.92 -20.36 -34.95
N SER A 181 -2.98 -20.94 -34.20
CA SER A 181 -2.18 -22.07 -34.69
C SER A 181 -3.00 -23.34 -34.95
N GLN A 182 -4.12 -23.55 -34.25
CA GLN A 182 -4.99 -24.70 -34.50
C GLN A 182 -5.88 -24.48 -35.72
N VAL A 183 -6.43 -23.28 -35.90
CA VAL A 183 -7.29 -22.97 -37.05
C VAL A 183 -6.51 -23.07 -38.36
N GLU A 184 -5.23 -22.64 -38.40
CA GLU A 184 -4.32 -22.87 -39.53
C GLU A 184 -4.18 -24.36 -39.90
N LYS A 185 -4.24 -25.24 -38.89
CA LYS A 185 -4.19 -26.70 -39.04
C LYS A 185 -5.56 -27.32 -39.30
N ASN A 186 -6.58 -26.48 -39.54
CA ASN A 186 -7.99 -26.85 -39.65
C ASN A 186 -8.47 -27.72 -38.48
N LYS A 187 -8.07 -27.35 -37.25
CA LYS A 187 -8.48 -28.00 -36.01
C LYS A 187 -8.86 -26.96 -34.97
N LEU A 188 -9.61 -27.36 -33.96
CA LEU A 188 -9.83 -26.59 -32.74
C LEU A 188 -9.53 -27.49 -31.55
N LYS A 189 -9.01 -26.89 -30.47
CA LYS A 189 -8.74 -27.60 -29.22
C LYS A 189 -9.24 -26.79 -28.05
N HIS A 190 -9.86 -27.47 -27.09
CA HIS A 190 -10.37 -26.79 -25.92
C HIS A 190 -9.20 -26.34 -25.04
N TRP A 191 -9.27 -25.17 -24.43
CA TRP A 191 -8.16 -24.62 -23.63
C TRP A 191 -7.72 -25.54 -22.49
N GLN A 192 -8.66 -26.31 -21.92
CA GLN A 192 -8.38 -27.32 -20.90
C GLN A 192 -7.47 -28.46 -21.39
N GLU A 193 -7.24 -28.63 -22.69
CA GLU A 193 -6.26 -29.60 -23.17
C GLU A 193 -4.81 -29.11 -22.98
N ASP A 194 -4.60 -27.81 -22.76
CA ASP A 194 -3.29 -27.24 -22.47
C ASP A 194 -2.94 -27.38 -20.98
N SER A 195 -1.97 -28.24 -20.67
CA SER A 195 -1.50 -28.50 -19.30
C SER A 195 -0.90 -27.27 -18.60
N TYR A 196 -0.38 -26.31 -19.34
CA TYR A 196 0.11 -25.07 -18.75
C TYR A 196 -1.06 -24.16 -18.35
N LEU A 197 -2.07 -24.02 -19.21
CA LEU A 197 -3.27 -23.23 -18.88
C LEU A 197 -4.00 -23.80 -17.68
N LYS A 198 -4.12 -25.13 -17.58
CA LYS A 198 -4.65 -25.80 -16.38
C LYS A 198 -3.90 -25.39 -15.12
N ARG A 199 -2.57 -25.56 -15.10
CA ARG A 199 -1.74 -25.18 -13.94
C ARG A 199 -1.84 -23.70 -13.59
N LEU A 200 -1.94 -22.83 -14.60
CA LEU A 200 -2.11 -21.39 -14.40
C LEU A 200 -3.45 -21.08 -13.72
N VAL A 201 -4.53 -21.72 -14.17
CA VAL A 201 -5.87 -21.58 -13.57
C VAL A 201 -5.86 -22.17 -12.15
N ASP A 202 -5.25 -23.34 -11.96
CA ASP A 202 -5.16 -24.01 -10.65
C ASP A 202 -4.40 -23.14 -9.63
N SER A 203 -3.41 -22.36 -10.08
CA SER A 203 -2.67 -21.44 -9.20
C SER A 203 -3.38 -20.12 -8.92
N ALA A 204 -4.30 -19.71 -9.81
CA ALA A 204 -4.94 -18.41 -9.76
C ALA A 204 -6.29 -18.46 -9.02
N LEU A 205 -7.03 -19.56 -9.18
CA LEU A 205 -8.41 -19.71 -8.68
C LEU A 205 -8.48 -20.62 -7.46
N SER A 206 -9.64 -20.59 -6.78
CA SER A 206 -9.89 -21.47 -5.64
C SER A 206 -10.24 -22.89 -6.07
N GLU A 207 -10.09 -23.86 -5.16
CA GLU A 207 -10.50 -25.25 -5.41
C GLU A 207 -11.98 -25.37 -5.79
N GLU A 208 -12.84 -24.52 -5.20
CA GLU A 208 -14.26 -24.45 -5.52
C GLU A 208 -14.50 -24.04 -6.98
N ASP A 209 -13.79 -23.01 -7.45
CA ASP A 209 -13.88 -22.55 -8.84
C ASP A 209 -13.40 -23.64 -9.81
N ILE A 210 -12.32 -24.36 -9.46
CA ILE A 210 -11.77 -25.45 -10.26
C ILE A 210 -12.79 -26.59 -10.42
N LEU A 211 -13.54 -26.92 -9.36
CA LEU A 211 -14.60 -27.93 -9.42
C LEU A 211 -15.74 -27.51 -10.36
N VAL A 212 -16.14 -26.23 -10.34
CA VAL A 212 -17.14 -25.68 -11.27
C VAL A 212 -16.64 -25.75 -12.71
N ILE A 213 -15.37 -25.39 -12.95
CA ILE A 213 -14.73 -25.45 -14.28
C ILE A 213 -14.64 -26.88 -14.82
N ALA A 214 -14.41 -27.85 -13.94
CA ALA A 214 -14.35 -29.26 -14.31
C ALA A 214 -15.72 -29.85 -14.68
N THR A 215 -16.80 -29.33 -14.08
CA THR A 215 -18.17 -29.82 -14.27
C THR A 215 -18.88 -29.14 -15.45
N ASP A 216 -18.77 -27.81 -15.60
CA ASP A 216 -19.33 -27.07 -16.74
C ASP A 216 -18.26 -26.70 -17.77
N LYS A 217 -17.98 -27.63 -18.68
CA LYS A 217 -17.03 -27.40 -19.78
C LYS A 217 -17.50 -26.31 -20.75
N LYS A 218 -18.81 -26.11 -20.93
CA LYS A 218 -19.35 -25.21 -21.96
C LYS A 218 -18.99 -23.75 -21.69
N ASN A 219 -19.14 -23.31 -20.43
CA ASN A 219 -18.88 -21.92 -20.06
C ASN A 219 -17.55 -21.74 -19.33
N SER A 220 -16.71 -22.78 -19.33
CA SER A 220 -15.47 -22.82 -18.56
C SER A 220 -14.53 -21.65 -18.86
N PHE A 221 -14.42 -21.23 -20.12
CA PHE A 221 -13.61 -20.08 -20.52
C PHE A 221 -14.11 -18.77 -19.91
N ASN A 222 -15.37 -18.41 -20.15
CA ASN A 222 -15.97 -17.18 -19.63
C ASN A 222 -15.99 -17.16 -18.10
N TYR A 223 -16.21 -18.32 -17.48
CA TYR A 223 -16.16 -18.45 -16.03
C TYR A 223 -14.75 -18.16 -15.48
N VAL A 224 -13.70 -18.71 -16.10
CA VAL A 224 -12.31 -18.40 -15.70
C VAL A 224 -12.02 -16.91 -15.82
N LEU A 225 -12.40 -16.28 -16.94
CA LEU A 225 -12.21 -14.84 -17.12
C LEU A 225 -12.91 -14.04 -16.02
N GLN A 226 -14.17 -14.35 -15.71
CA GLN A 226 -14.93 -13.68 -14.66
C GLN A 226 -14.29 -13.86 -13.27
N GLN A 227 -13.79 -15.06 -12.93
CA GLN A 227 -13.16 -15.26 -11.62
C GLN A 227 -11.81 -14.53 -11.52
N MET A 228 -11.00 -14.57 -12.59
CA MET A 228 -9.76 -13.79 -12.64
C MET A 228 -10.03 -12.28 -12.54
N GLU A 229 -11.04 -11.77 -13.25
CA GLU A 229 -11.45 -10.37 -13.18
C GLU A 229 -11.91 -9.98 -11.76
N ARG A 230 -12.72 -10.81 -11.11
CA ARG A 230 -13.13 -10.60 -9.71
C ARG A 230 -11.93 -10.52 -8.77
N GLN A 231 -10.93 -11.37 -8.98
CA GLN A 231 -9.70 -11.34 -8.18
C GLN A 231 -8.89 -10.06 -8.43
N ILE A 232 -8.79 -9.61 -9.69
CA ILE A 232 -8.18 -8.33 -10.05
C ILE A 232 -8.90 -7.18 -9.34
N LEU A 233 -10.23 -7.10 -9.43
CA LEU A 233 -11.03 -6.05 -8.78
C LEU A 233 -10.90 -6.07 -7.26
N LYS A 234 -10.86 -7.26 -6.65
CA LYS A 234 -10.59 -7.41 -5.21
C LYS A 234 -9.21 -6.84 -4.85
N ASN A 235 -8.19 -7.17 -5.61
CA ASN A 235 -6.82 -6.70 -5.36
C ASN A 235 -6.67 -5.19 -5.62
N MET A 236 -7.37 -4.63 -6.63
CA MET A 236 -7.46 -3.18 -6.84
C MET A 236 -8.10 -2.50 -5.63
N ASN A 237 -9.24 -2.99 -5.15
CA ASN A 237 -9.91 -2.41 -3.98
C ASN A 237 -9.03 -2.46 -2.73
N LEU A 238 -8.31 -3.56 -2.50
CA LEU A 238 -7.38 -3.68 -1.38
C LEU A 238 -6.23 -2.66 -1.48
N LEU A 239 -5.66 -2.49 -2.67
CA LEU A 239 -4.60 -1.51 -2.92
C LEU A 239 -5.10 -0.07 -2.76
N LEU A 240 -6.26 0.25 -3.33
CA LEU A 240 -6.82 1.61 -3.38
C LEU A 240 -7.46 2.05 -2.06
N SER A 241 -8.02 1.12 -1.28
CA SER A 241 -8.59 1.41 0.04
C SER A 241 -7.57 1.97 1.02
N GLY A 242 -6.27 1.86 0.73
CA GLY A 242 -5.21 2.29 1.62
C GLY A 242 -5.12 1.43 2.89
N LYS A 243 -5.88 0.32 2.99
CA LYS A 243 -5.89 -0.55 4.17
C LYS A 243 -4.48 -1.08 4.46
N LYS A 244 -3.84 -1.68 3.46
CA LYS A 244 -2.47 -2.21 3.58
C LYS A 244 -1.46 -1.10 3.92
N ALA A 245 -1.62 0.07 3.31
CA ALA A 245 -0.73 1.19 3.57
C ALA A 245 -0.95 1.83 4.95
N SER A 246 -2.17 1.75 5.48
CA SER A 246 -2.50 2.16 6.86
C SER A 246 -1.91 1.19 7.87
N GLU A 247 -1.99 -0.13 7.60
CA GLU A 247 -1.34 -1.17 8.39
C GLU A 247 0.19 -0.98 8.42
N ASP A 248 0.81 -0.76 7.26
CA ASP A 248 2.25 -0.49 7.15
C ASP A 248 2.64 0.82 7.86
N SER A 249 1.84 1.88 7.71
CA SER A 249 2.08 3.17 8.37
C SER A 249 1.95 3.05 9.88
N HIS A 250 0.98 2.29 10.37
CA HIS A 250 0.79 2.05 11.80
C HIS A 250 1.99 1.32 12.38
N LYS A 251 2.42 0.23 11.74
CA LYS A 251 3.61 -0.52 12.15
C LYS A 251 4.87 0.35 12.15
N HIS A 252 5.06 1.17 11.13
CA HIS A 252 6.21 2.08 11.09
C HIS A 252 6.14 3.15 12.18
N THR A 253 4.94 3.63 12.52
CA THR A 253 4.74 4.56 13.65
C THR A 253 5.08 3.90 14.98
N GLU A 254 4.69 2.64 15.19
CA GLU A 254 5.07 1.87 16.38
C GLU A 254 6.60 1.70 16.48
N GLU A 255 7.26 1.40 15.36
CA GLU A 255 8.73 1.32 15.30
C GLU A 255 9.40 2.65 15.70
N LEU A 256 8.89 3.78 15.19
CA LEU A 256 9.40 5.11 15.56
C LEU A 256 9.19 5.43 17.04
N ILE A 257 8.02 5.11 17.60
CA ILE A 257 7.73 5.30 19.02
C ILE A 257 8.69 4.47 19.87
N ASN A 258 8.94 3.22 19.49
CA ASN A 258 9.87 2.34 20.19
C ASN A 258 11.29 2.93 20.18
N ILE A 259 11.80 3.38 19.03
CA ILE A 259 13.12 4.02 18.90
C ILE A 259 13.22 5.27 19.79
N LEU A 260 12.18 6.11 19.81
CA LEU A 260 12.16 7.30 20.66
C LEU A 260 12.20 6.93 22.15
N SER A 261 11.42 5.94 22.58
CA SER A 261 11.39 5.48 23.98
C SER A 261 12.72 4.88 24.45
N GLU A 262 13.44 4.16 23.57
CA GLU A 262 14.77 3.64 23.85
C GLU A 262 15.83 4.75 23.97
N SER A 263 15.69 5.81 23.17
CA SER A 263 16.58 6.97 23.23
C SER A 263 16.46 7.75 24.55
N GLU A 264 15.24 7.86 25.11
CA GLU A 264 15.01 8.53 26.40
C GLU A 264 15.60 7.73 27.57
N ASN A 265 15.51 6.40 27.54
CA ASN A 265 16.11 5.51 28.55
C ASN A 265 17.65 5.53 28.55
N LYS A 266 18.29 5.87 27.43
CA LYS A 266 19.75 6.04 27.35
C LYS A 266 20.23 7.39 27.88
N ILE A 267 19.41 8.44 27.81
CA ILE A 267 19.77 9.78 28.30
C ILE A 267 19.62 9.88 29.83
N LEU A 268 18.77 9.05 30.43
CA LEU A 268 18.53 8.99 31.88
C LEU A 268 19.49 8.07 32.66
N LYS A 269 20.44 7.41 32.00
CA LYS A 269 21.52 6.61 32.61
C LYS A 269 22.84 7.36 32.55
#